data_AF-A0A9D0XNF1-F1
#
_entry.id   AF-A0A9D0XNF1-F1
#
_cell.length_a   1.000
_cell.length_b   1.000
_cell.length_c   1.000
_cell.angle_alpha   90.00
_cell.angle_beta   90.00
_cell.angle_gamma   90.00
#
_symmetry.space_group_name_H-M   'P 1'
#
loop_
_entity.id
_entity.type
_entity.pdbx_description
1 polymer ?
#
loop_
_entity_poly.entity_id
_entity_poly.type
_entity_poly.pdbx_seq_one_letter_code
_entity_poly.pdbx_strand_id
1 'polypeptide(L)' 'NCLVVPHLGSATVAARERMATMAAENLLAGLRGERLPYCANPGVYDRVTG' A
#
# COMPACT_ATOMS: atom_id res chain seq x y z
N ASN A 1 13.80 -33.11 2.02
CA ASN A 1 13.10 -32.55 3.20
C ASN A 1 12.84 -31.06 2.91
N CYS A 2 11.63 -30.55 3.16
CA CYS A 2 11.21 -29.18 2.80
C CYS A 2 10.38 -28.57 3.93
N LEU A 3 10.51 -27.26 4.16
CA LEU A 3 9.69 -26.50 5.09
C LEU A 3 8.61 -25.75 4.30
N VAL A 4 7.34 -26.04 4.59
CA VAL A 4 6.19 -25.37 3.99
C VAL A 4 5.51 -24.54 5.07
N VAL A 5 5.25 -23.26 4.78
CA VAL A 5 4.64 -22.32 5.72
C VAL A 5 3.39 -21.67 5.12
N PRO A 6 2.37 -21.34 5.93
CA PRO A 6 1.10 -20.78 5.46
C PRO A 6 1.20 -19.26 5.22
N HIS A 7 1.98 -18.83 4.22
CA HIS A 7 2.11 -17.42 3.81
C HIS A 7 2.43 -16.44 4.97
N LEU A 8 3.40 -16.80 5.81
CA LEU A 8 3.73 -16.06 7.04
C LEU A 8 4.68 -14.87 6.84
N GLY A 9 5.14 -14.60 5.61
CA GLY A 9 6.23 -13.64 5.33
C GLY A 9 5.99 -12.22 5.87
N SER A 10 4.73 -11.78 5.93
CA SER A 10 4.32 -10.47 6.48
C SER A 10 3.43 -10.59 7.72
N ALA A 11 3.27 -11.79 8.28
CA ALA A 11 2.26 -12.10 9.29
C ALA A 11 2.68 -11.72 10.74
N THR A 12 3.44 -10.64 10.91
CA THR A 12 3.71 -10.06 12.24
C THR A 12 2.70 -8.95 12.53
N VAL A 13 2.41 -8.72 13.82
CA VAL A 13 1.49 -7.64 14.26
C VAL A 13 1.96 -6.30 13.71
N ALA A 14 3.23 -5.95 13.94
CA ALA A 14 3.80 -4.68 13.48
C ALA A 14 3.76 -4.50 11.95
N ALA A 15 4.00 -5.56 11.17
CA ALA A 15 3.92 -5.45 9.71
C ALA A 15 2.48 -5.27 9.24
N ARG A 16 1.53 -6.02 9.80
CA ARG A 16 0.10 -5.92 9.44
C ARG A 16 -0.52 -4.59 9.86
N GLU A 17 -0.15 -4.06 11.02
CA GLU A 17 -0.58 -2.73 11.46
C GLU A 17 -0.11 -1.64 10.49
N ARG A 18 1.17 -1.65 10.11
CA ARG A 18 1.68 -0.69 9.12
C ARG A 18 0.97 -0.80 7.77
N MET A 19 0.75 -2.02 7.27
CA MET A 19 0.01 -2.23 6.02
C MET A 19 -1.41 -1.68 6.11
N ALA A 20 -2.11 -1.90 7.23
CA ALA A 20 -3.45 -1.37 7.45
C ALA A 20 -3.46 0.17 7.46
N THR A 21 -2.52 0.80 8.16
CA THR A 21 -2.37 2.26 8.19
C THR A 21 -2.08 2.81 6.79
N MET A 22 -1.12 2.24 6.07
CA MET A 22 -0.77 2.67 4.71
C MET A 22 -1.98 2.59 3.76
N ALA A 23 -2.78 1.53 3.86
CA ALA A 23 -3.99 1.36 3.07
C ALA A 23 -5.04 2.43 3.39
N ALA A 24 -5.26 2.71 4.68
CA ALA A 24 -6.20 3.73 5.12
C ALA A 24 -5.77 5.14 4.68
N GLU A 25 -4.49 5.48 4.84
CA GLU A 25 -3.92 6.76 4.42
C GLU A 25 -4.03 6.98 2.92
N ASN A 26 -3.71 5.96 2.11
CA ASN A 26 -3.92 6.00 0.67
C ASN A 26 -5.38 6.25 0.31
N LEU A 27 -6.31 5.48 0.88
CA LEU A 27 -7.74 5.61 0.57
C LEU A 27 -8.24 7.03 0.89
N LEU A 28 -7.89 7.55 2.07
CA LEU A 28 -8.29 8.90 2.48
C LEU A 28 -7.72 9.98 1.56
N ALA A 29 -6.45 9.88 1.16
CA ALA A 29 -5.84 10.82 0.21
C ALA A 29 -6.56 10.77 -1.16
N GLY A 30 -6.83 9.56 -1.67
CA GLY A 30 -7.54 9.37 -2.93
C GLY A 30 -8.95 9.96 -2.93
N LEU A 31 -9.70 9.76 -1.84
CA LEU A 31 -11.05 10.33 -1.68
C LEU A 31 -11.04 11.87 -1.58
N ARG A 32 -9.93 12.46 -1.11
CA ARG A 32 -9.72 13.91 -1.09
C ARG A 32 -9.25 14.50 -2.43
N GLY A 33 -9.01 13.66 -3.43
CA GLY A 33 -8.41 14.09 -4.71
C GLY A 33 -6.92 14.43 -4.58
N GLU A 34 -6.28 14.01 -3.49
CA GLU A 34 -4.86 14.22 -3.23
C GLU A 34 -4.02 13.12 -3.90
N ARG A 35 -2.72 13.37 -4.04
CA ARG A 35 -1.78 12.35 -4.51
C ARG A 35 -1.66 11.23 -3.48
N LEU A 36 -1.77 9.98 -3.92
CA LEU A 36 -1.64 8.81 -3.05
C LEU A 36 -0.22 8.70 -2.49
N PRO A 37 -0.03 8.68 -1.15
CA PRO A 37 1.31 8.58 -0.53
C PRO A 37 2.04 7.28 -0.89
N TYR A 38 1.31 6.17 -1.04
CA TYR A 38 1.84 4.85 -1.42
C TYR A 38 1.24 4.38 -2.75
N CYS A 39 1.34 5.22 -3.79
CA CYS A 39 0.81 4.90 -5.12
C CYS A 39 1.55 3.71 -5.76
N ALA A 40 0.82 2.67 -6.14
CA ALA A 40 1.41 1.50 -6.82
C ALA A 40 1.85 1.79 -8.27
N ASN A 41 1.20 2.74 -8.93
CA ASN A 41 1.55 3.17 -10.30
C ASN A 41 1.69 4.70 -10.35
N PRO A 42 2.86 5.27 -10.03
CA PRO A 42 3.07 6.71 -10.05
C PRO A 42 2.85 7.36 -11.43
N GLY A 43 2.96 6.61 -12.54
CA GLY A 43 2.80 7.14 -13.89
C GLY A 43 1.40 7.65 -14.22
N VAL A 44 0.42 7.40 -13.35
CA VAL A 44 -0.93 8.00 -13.46
C VAL A 44 -0.91 9.53 -13.27
N TYR A 45 0.14 10.08 -12.64
CA TYR A 45 0.29 11.52 -12.40
C TYR A 45 1.01 12.26 -13.52
N ASP A 46 1.71 11.56 -14.41
CA ASP A 46 2.54 12.17 -15.45
C ASP A 46 1.70 12.89 -16.53
N ARG A 47 0.39 12.59 -16.61
CA ARG A 47 -0.54 13.14 -17.62
C ARG A 47 -1.25 14.42 -17.19
N VAL A 48 -0.99 14.94 -15.99
CA VAL A 48 -1.67 16.14 -15.46
C VAL A 48 -0.93 17.45 -15.81
N THR A 49 0.26 17.36 -16.42
CA THR A 49 1.00 18.52 -16.93
C THR A 49 0.78 18.66 -18.45
N GLY A 50 -0.36 19.24 -18.83
CA GLY A 50 -0.70 19.64 -20.19
C GLY A 50 -1.48 20.94 -20.15
#